data_AF-A0A535J3M4-F1
#
_entry.id   AF-A0A535J3M4-F1
#
_cell.length_a   1.000
_cell.length_b   1.000
_cell.length_c   1.000
_cell.angle_alpha   90.00
_cell.angle_beta   90.00
_cell.angle_gamma   90.00
#
_symmetry.space_group_name_H-M   'P 1'
#
loop_
_entity.id
_entity.type
_entity.pdbx_description
1 polymer ?
#
loop_
_entity_poly.entity_id
_entity_poly.type
_entity_poly.pdbx_seq_one_letter_code
_entity_poly.pdbx_strand_id
1 'polypeptide(L)' 'DAHRLVGQMVAKGIATHQGLEDFSLKELQQFSPLFGADIFNYLTLEGALKSRDVLGGTAPAQVKEALARVKA' A
#
# COMPACT_ATOMS: atom_id res chain seq x y z
N ASP A 1 12.31 11.63 6.61
CA ASP A 1 11.18 11.99 5.73
C ASP A 1 10.82 10.79 4.87
N ALA A 2 9.61 10.24 5.06
CA ALA A 2 9.14 9.05 4.34
C ALA A 2 8.80 9.36 2.87
N HIS A 3 8.30 10.57 2.58
CA HIS A 3 7.89 10.95 1.23
C HIS A 3 9.10 10.94 0.28
N ARG A 4 10.22 11.50 0.72
CA ARG A 4 11.48 11.50 -0.05
C ARG A 4 12.00 10.09 -0.35
N LEU A 5 11.95 9.18 0.62
CA LEU A 5 12.42 7.79 0.45
C LEU A 5 11.55 7.03 -0.55
N VAL A 6 10.23 7.15 -0.43
CA VAL A 6 9.30 6.54 -1.39
C VAL A 6 9.50 7.10 -2.79
N GLY A 7 9.76 8.40 -2.94
CA GLY A 7 10.12 8.99 -4.24
C GLY A 7 11.36 8.36 -4.87
N GLN A 8 12.40 8.06 -4.09
CA GLN A 8 13.59 7.36 -4.57
C GLN A 8 13.29 5.91 -4.98
N MET A 9 12.44 5.22 -4.21
CA MET A 9 11.99 3.86 -4.54
C MET A 9 11.22 3.82 -5.87
N VAL A 10 10.29 4.75 -6.06
CA VAL A 10 9.52 4.88 -7.32
C VAL A 10 10.45 5.18 -8.49
N ALA A 11 11.41 6.09 -8.33
CA ALA A 11 12.40 6.38 -9.37
C ALA A 11 13.22 5.13 -9.76
N LYS A 12 13.65 4.32 -8.77
CA LYS A 12 14.32 3.03 -9.02
C LYS A 12 13.40 2.07 -9.79
N GLY A 13 12.15 1.89 -9.35
CA GLY A 13 11.20 0.97 -9.97
C GLY A 13 10.90 1.32 -11.43
N ILE A 14 10.77 2.62 -11.74
CA ILE A 14 10.63 3.09 -13.13
C ILE A 14 11.87 2.74 -13.95
N ALA A 15 13.08 2.97 -13.41
CA ALA A 15 14.34 2.69 -14.11
C ALA A 15 14.58 1.19 -14.34
N THR A 16 14.06 0.32 -13.48
CA THR A 16 14.21 -1.14 -13.58
C THR A 16 13.00 -1.85 -14.17
N HIS A 17 11.95 -1.11 -14.57
CA HIS A 17 10.67 -1.66 -15.04
C HIS A 17 10.03 -2.65 -14.04
N GLN A 18 10.08 -2.31 -12.75
CA GLN A 18 9.54 -3.11 -11.65
C GLN A 18 8.50 -2.32 -10.85
N GLY A 19 7.48 -3.03 -10.36
CA GLY A 19 6.57 -2.52 -9.33
C GLY A 19 7.27 -2.42 -7.97
N LEU A 20 6.66 -1.72 -7.03
CA LEU A 20 7.17 -1.66 -5.65
C LEU A 20 7.02 -3.01 -4.95
N GLU A 21 6.00 -3.77 -5.33
CA GLU A 21 5.71 -5.14 -4.89
C GLU A 21 6.78 -6.15 -5.31
N ASP A 22 7.56 -5.85 -6.37
CA ASP A 22 8.62 -6.73 -6.88
C ASP A 22 9.94 -6.59 -6.10
N PHE A 23 10.06 -5.58 -5.23
CA PHE A 23 11.28 -5.33 -4.47
C PHE A 23 11.39 -6.32 -3.31
N SER A 24 12.55 -6.95 -3.16
CA SER A 24 12.81 -7.79 -1.99
C SER A 24 12.87 -6.95 -0.69
N LEU A 25 12.60 -7.57 0.46
CA LEU A 25 12.70 -6.88 1.76
C LEU A 25 14.11 -6.29 1.96
N LYS A 26 15.14 -7.01 1.51
CA LYS A 26 16.53 -6.55 1.58
C LYS A 26 16.72 -5.27 0.78
N GLU A 27 16.14 -5.17 -0.41
CA GLU A 27 16.21 -3.95 -1.23
C GLU A 27 15.42 -2.79 -0.62
N LEU A 28 14.23 -3.04 -0.09
CA LEU A 28 13.46 -2.02 0.65
C LEU A 28 14.26 -1.50 1.84
N GLN A 29 14.94 -2.39 2.56
CA GLN A 29 15.80 -2.03 3.70
C GLN A 29 17.03 -1.19 3.33
N GLN A 30 17.45 -1.17 2.06
CA GLN A 30 18.48 -0.23 1.58
C GLN A 30 18.00 1.22 1.59
N PHE A 31 16.69 1.45 1.48
CA PHE A 31 16.09 2.79 1.60
C PHE A 31 15.81 3.15 3.06
N SER A 32 15.35 2.19 3.86
CA SER A 32 15.12 2.40 5.30
C SER A 32 15.14 1.09 6.08
N PRO A 33 15.89 0.97 7.20
CA PRO A 33 15.88 -0.21 8.04
C PRO A 33 14.53 -0.44 8.76
N LEU A 34 13.60 0.51 8.70
CA LEU A 34 12.27 0.40 9.31
C LEU A 34 11.31 -0.50 8.52
N PHE A 35 11.63 -0.88 7.28
CA PHE A 35 10.80 -1.82 6.53
C PHE A 35 10.87 -3.22 7.15
N GLY A 36 9.70 -3.74 7.52
CA GLY A 36 9.49 -5.11 7.96
C GLY A 36 8.84 -5.97 6.88
N ALA A 37 8.77 -7.28 7.12
CA ALA A 37 8.14 -8.24 6.21
C ALA A 37 6.63 -8.02 6.03
N ASP A 38 6.01 -7.30 6.97
CA ASP A 38 4.60 -6.90 6.93
C ASP A 38 4.28 -5.94 5.77
N ILE A 39 5.29 -5.27 5.18
CA ILE A 39 5.11 -4.34 4.06
C ILE A 39 4.40 -4.99 2.85
N PHE A 40 4.63 -6.28 2.61
CA PHE A 40 4.02 -7.01 1.50
C PHE A 40 2.52 -7.21 1.67
N ASN A 41 1.98 -7.05 2.88
CA ASN A 41 0.53 -7.02 3.09
C ASN A 41 -0.10 -5.72 2.57
N TYR A 42 0.68 -4.63 2.48
CA TYR A 42 0.23 -3.30 2.08
C TYR A 42 0.53 -2.96 0.62
N LEU A 43 1.60 -3.52 0.04
CA LEU A 43 1.95 -3.38 -1.37
C LEU A 43 1.14 -4.31 -2.28
N THR A 44 -0.18 -4.33 -2.07
CA THR A 44 -1.14 -5.07 -2.89
C THR A 44 -2.37 -4.20 -3.15
N LEU A 45 -3.13 -4.51 -4.21
CA LEU A 45 -4.40 -3.81 -4.47
C LEU A 45 -5.37 -3.99 -3.29
N GLU A 46 -5.46 -5.20 -2.76
CA GLU A 46 -6.30 -5.54 -1.62
C GLU A 46 -5.86 -4.82 -0.35
N GLY A 47 -4.55 -4.76 -0.09
CA GLY A 47 -3.98 -4.02 1.03
C GLY A 47 -4.27 -2.52 0.93
N ALA A 48 -4.10 -1.94 -0.26
CA ALA A 48 -4.39 -0.54 -0.53
C ALA A 48 -5.88 -0.22 -0.28
N LEU A 49 -6.80 -1.07 -0.75
CA LEU A 49 -8.24 -0.90 -0.53
C LEU A 49 -8.60 -1.03 0.96
N LYS A 50 -8.12 -2.09 1.62
CA LYS A 50 -8.38 -2.33 3.06
C LYS A 50 -7.84 -1.23 3.95
N SER A 51 -6.76 -0.55 3.56
CA SER A 51 -6.18 0.55 4.35
C SER A 51 -7.12 1.77 4.49
N ARG A 52 -8.11 1.90 3.60
CA ARG A 52 -9.11 2.97 3.64
C ARG A 52 -10.35 2.56 4.43
N ASP A 53 -10.15 1.89 5.57
CA ASP A 53 -11.20 1.48 6.49
C ASP A 53 -11.59 2.61 7.45
N VAL A 54 -12.20 3.63 6.87
CA VAL A 54 -12.74 4.81 7.56
C VAL A 54 -14.17 5.05 7.08
N LEU A 55 -14.98 5.79 7.83
CA LEU A 55 -16.35 6.10 7.41
C LEU A 55 -16.35 6.73 6.01
N GLY A 56 -17.03 6.08 5.05
CA GLY A 56 -17.08 6.52 3.65
C GLY A 56 -15.84 6.17 2.82
N GLY A 57 -14.90 5.41 3.37
CA GLY A 57 -13.71 4.94 2.68
C GLY A 57 -13.97 3.78 1.72
N THR A 58 -12.93 3.38 0.98
CA THR A 58 -13.01 2.37 -0.09
C THR A 58 -12.75 0.94 0.39
N ALA A 59 -12.55 0.72 1.69
CA ALA A 59 -12.43 -0.63 2.21
C ALA A 59 -13.70 -1.44 1.91
N PRO A 60 -13.59 -2.74 1.53
CA PRO A 60 -14.76 -3.56 1.22
C PRO A 60 -15.80 -3.63 2.35
N ALA A 61 -15.37 -3.56 3.61
CA ALA A 61 -16.27 -3.47 4.76
C ALA A 61 -17.09 -2.17 4.74
N GLN A 62 -16.44 -1.03 4.53
CA GLN A 62 -17.09 0.29 4.44
C GLN A 62 -18.09 0.37 3.29
N VAL A 63 -17.75 -0.20 2.14
CA VAL A 63 -18.65 -0.26 0.98
C VAL A 63 -19.87 -1.13 1.27
N LYS A 64 -19.70 -2.30 1.90
CA LYS A 64 -20.82 -3.15 2.31
C LYS A 64 -21.77 -2.45 3.29
N GLU A 65 -21.21 -1.78 4.29
CA GLU A 65 -21.99 -0.99 5.25
C GLU A 65 -22.73 0.18 4.58
N ALA A 66 -22.08 0.86 3.63
CA ALA A 66 -22.72 1.92 2.85
C ALA A 66 -23.89 1.40 2.01
N LEU A 67 -23.72 0.25 1.36
CA LEU A 67 -24.79 -0.40 0.60
C LEU A 67 -25.96 -0.85 1.50
N ALA A 68 -25.68 -1.35 2.70
CA ALA A 68 -26.71 -1.75 3.65
C ALA A 68 -27.57 -0.55 4.10
N ARG A 69 -26.93 0.61 4.38
CA ARG A 69 -27.62 1.84 4.79
C ARG A 69 -28.60 2.38 3.76
N VAL A 70 -28.33 2.19 2.46
CA VAL A 70 -29.22 2.68 1.37
C VAL A 70 -30.38 1.71 1.10
N LYS A 71 -30.24 0.44 1.48
CA LYS A 71 -31.27 -0.59 1.27
C LYS A 71 -32.31 -0.66 2.39
N ALA A 72 -32.01 -0.13 3.57
CA ALA A 72 -32.91 -0.04 4.72
C ALA A 72 -33.86 1.14 4.58
#